data_AF-A0A2E2TEY0-F1
#
_entry.id   AF-A0A2E2TEY0-F1
#
_cell.length_a   1.000
_cell.length_b   1.000
_cell.length_c   1.000
_cell.angle_alpha   90.00
_cell.angle_beta   90.00
_cell.angle_gamma   90.00
#
_symmetry.space_group_name_H-M   'P 1'
#
loop_
_entity.id
_entity.type
_entity.pdbx_description
1 polymer ?
#
loop_
_entity_poly.entity_id
_entity_poly.type
_entity_poly.pdbx_seq_one_letter_code
_entity_poly.pdbx_strand_id
1 'polypeptide(L)'
;MISVNTLNISQPEVKLLLTDSKDSIDSISNTSTGGIKELLICLNHSRINSISIEKGMLIVESELGGVKRRVGNAENFHLKVQNFELDSSQHDHPFKVEEIKIGFENAEFDLSPAYYMKLAQFSFSYQDSTLYAENFQLTPKLTVKQFAERYPYKKNRMDVNISSLICSAVNFDKLLFQEKIEIGKVDVLDGNAHISKHHTKAWPSRKRFSNPIELLQNAPIATVIQELNIKNTTLIS
;
A
#
# COMPACT_ATOMS: atom_id res chain seq x y z
N MET A 1 -14.45 -25.28 -16.50
CA MET A 1 -13.08 -24.75 -16.63
C MET A 1 -13.14 -23.51 -17.50
N ILE A 2 -12.96 -22.34 -16.89
CA ILE A 2 -12.87 -21.07 -17.63
C ILE A 2 -11.40 -20.83 -17.91
N SER A 3 -11.05 -20.67 -19.19
CA SER A 3 -9.70 -20.31 -19.62
C SER A 3 -9.77 -19.03 -20.41
N VAL A 4 -9.14 -17.99 -19.90
CA VAL A 4 -9.01 -16.71 -20.60
C VAL A 4 -7.56 -16.58 -21.05
N ASN A 5 -7.34 -16.55 -22.36
CA ASN A 5 -5.99 -16.39 -22.86
C ASN A 5 -5.45 -14.98 -22.61
N THR A 6 -6.24 -13.95 -22.92
CA THR A 6 -5.80 -12.57 -22.72
C THR A 6 -7.00 -11.67 -22.43
N LEU A 7 -6.88 -10.86 -21.38
CA LEU A 7 -7.73 -9.72 -21.09
C LEU A 7 -6.86 -8.46 -21.18
N ASN A 8 -7.19 -7.56 -22.10
CA ASN A 8 -6.49 -6.28 -22.26
C ASN A 8 -7.48 -5.13 -22.11
N ILE A 9 -7.16 -4.17 -21.25
CA ILE A 9 -7.95 -2.98 -20.97
C ILE A 9 -7.03 -1.77 -21.12
N SER A 10 -7.26 -0.97 -22.15
CA SER A 10 -6.43 0.21 -22.44
C SER A 10 -7.14 1.49 -22.04
N GLN A 11 -6.40 2.37 -21.35
CA GLN A 11 -6.85 3.69 -20.89
C GLN A 11 -8.12 3.66 -19.99
N PRO A 12 -8.28 2.72 -19.04
CA PRO A 12 -9.43 2.75 -18.16
C PRO A 12 -9.32 3.83 -17.09
N GLU A 13 -10.46 4.26 -16.56
CA GLU A 13 -10.54 4.87 -15.24
C GLU A 13 -10.72 3.75 -14.19
N VAL A 14 -9.73 3.56 -13.31
CA VAL A 14 -9.72 2.55 -12.26
C VAL A 14 -10.04 3.22 -10.92
N LYS A 15 -11.14 2.82 -10.28
CA LYS A 15 -11.56 3.34 -8.97
C LYS A 15 -11.25 2.32 -7.88
N LEU A 16 -10.46 2.73 -6.90
CA LEU A 16 -10.21 1.98 -5.67
C LEU A 16 -11.01 2.61 -4.53
N LEU A 17 -11.90 1.85 -3.91
CA LEU A 17 -12.67 2.29 -2.74
C LEU A 17 -12.07 1.69 -1.46
N LEU A 18 -11.70 2.55 -0.51
CA LEU A 18 -11.22 2.18 0.82
C LEU A 18 -12.37 2.30 1.82
N THR A 19 -12.79 1.17 2.40
CA THR A 19 -13.85 1.09 3.43
C THR A 19 -13.28 0.61 4.76
N ASP A 20 -14.02 0.80 5.86
CA ASP A 20 -13.64 0.22 7.15
C ASP A 20 -13.71 -1.32 7.10
N SER A 21 -12.64 -2.00 7.53
CA SER A 21 -12.45 -3.45 7.32
C SER A 21 -13.47 -4.37 8.02
N LYS A 22 -14.29 -3.83 8.93
CA LYS A 22 -15.34 -4.60 9.61
C LYS A 22 -16.50 -4.98 8.69
N ASP A 23 -16.74 -4.23 7.62
CA ASP A 23 -17.87 -4.49 6.73
C ASP A 23 -17.54 -5.47 5.59
N SER A 24 -16.25 -5.75 5.36
CA SER A 24 -15.78 -6.49 4.18
C SER A 24 -15.60 -8.01 4.36
N ILE A 25 -15.56 -8.53 5.60
CA ILE A 25 -15.39 -9.98 5.84
C ILE A 25 -16.71 -10.64 6.29
N ASP A 26 -17.57 -9.93 7.02
CA ASP A 26 -18.84 -10.48 7.53
C ASP A 26 -19.93 -10.63 6.45
N SER A 27 -19.77 -9.97 5.28
CA SER A 27 -20.74 -10.02 4.18
C SER A 27 -20.60 -11.26 3.30
N ILE A 28 -19.46 -11.97 3.34
CA ILE A 28 -19.30 -13.24 2.61
C ILE A 28 -19.79 -14.43 3.45
N SER A 29 -19.79 -14.32 4.78
CA SER A 29 -20.18 -15.43 5.67
C SER A 29 -21.69 -15.59 5.87
N ASN A 30 -22.52 -14.57 5.54
CA ASN A 30 -23.93 -14.55 5.96
C ASN A 30 -24.99 -14.44 4.85
N THR A 31 -24.64 -14.60 3.57
CA THR A 31 -25.64 -14.83 2.52
C THR A 31 -25.73 -16.31 2.14
N SER A 32 -26.74 -16.97 2.72
CA SER A 32 -27.60 -18.00 2.12
C SER A 32 -27.05 -18.79 0.92
N THR A 33 -26.69 -20.06 1.21
CA THR A 33 -27.00 -21.29 0.44
C THR A 33 -26.70 -21.36 -1.07
N GLY A 34 -25.74 -22.22 -1.44
CA GLY A 34 -25.61 -22.83 -2.77
C GLY A 34 -24.77 -22.04 -3.78
N GLY A 35 -25.30 -20.93 -4.30
CA GLY A 35 -24.82 -20.34 -5.56
C GLY A 35 -23.37 -19.88 -5.59
N ILE A 36 -22.89 -19.14 -4.58
CA ILE A 36 -21.48 -18.65 -4.57
C ILE A 36 -20.49 -19.79 -4.35
N LYS A 37 -20.82 -20.77 -3.48
CA LYS A 37 -19.97 -21.95 -3.28
C LYS A 37 -19.94 -22.82 -4.54
N GLU A 38 -21.07 -22.97 -5.22
CA GLU A 38 -21.16 -23.66 -6.52
C GLU A 38 -20.38 -22.92 -7.62
N LEU A 39 -20.47 -21.59 -7.68
CA LEU A 39 -19.66 -20.77 -8.59
C LEU A 39 -18.16 -20.92 -8.29
N LEU A 40 -17.74 -20.93 -7.02
CA LEU A 40 -16.34 -21.16 -6.64
C LEU A 40 -15.85 -22.56 -7.02
N ILE A 41 -16.71 -23.59 -6.93
CA ILE A 41 -16.41 -24.93 -7.45
C ILE A 41 -16.24 -24.90 -8.98
N CYS A 42 -17.11 -24.18 -9.70
CA CYS A 42 -17.01 -24.04 -11.16
C CYS A 42 -15.78 -23.22 -11.61
N LEU A 43 -15.31 -22.30 -10.77
CA LEU A 43 -14.16 -21.46 -11.01
C LEU A 43 -12.84 -22.11 -10.57
N ASN A 44 -12.88 -23.20 -9.80
CA ASN A 44 -11.68 -23.94 -9.43
C ASN A 44 -10.95 -24.44 -10.69
N HIS A 45 -9.62 -24.30 -10.74
CA HIS A 45 -8.78 -24.49 -11.93
C HIS A 45 -9.04 -23.51 -13.08
N SER A 46 -9.72 -22.38 -12.83
CA SER A 46 -9.78 -21.32 -13.84
C SER A 46 -8.41 -20.71 -14.02
N ARG A 47 -8.06 -20.48 -15.29
CA ARG A 47 -6.76 -19.96 -15.68
C ARG A 47 -6.93 -18.71 -16.51
N ILE A 48 -6.14 -17.70 -16.18
CA ILE A 48 -5.99 -16.49 -16.98
C ILE A 48 -4.51 -16.35 -17.32
N ASN A 49 -4.17 -16.51 -18.59
CA ASN A 49 -2.75 -16.46 -19.00
C ASN A 49 -2.20 -15.03 -18.90
N SER A 50 -3.00 -14.03 -19.25
CA SER A 50 -2.57 -12.63 -19.18
C SER A 50 -3.73 -11.68 -18.90
N ILE A 51 -3.54 -10.79 -17.94
CA ILE A 51 -4.35 -9.58 -17.74
C ILE A 51 -3.42 -8.38 -17.92
N SER A 52 -3.80 -7.43 -18.78
CA SER A 52 -3.10 -6.16 -18.94
C SER A 52 -4.08 -5.01 -18.77
N ILE A 53 -3.72 -4.07 -17.90
CA ILE A 53 -4.27 -2.71 -17.85
C ILE A 53 -3.13 -1.78 -18.23
N GLU A 54 -3.36 -0.89 -19.19
CA GLU A 54 -2.33 0.03 -19.67
C GLU A 54 -2.85 1.46 -19.71
N LYS A 55 -2.00 2.42 -19.31
CA LYS A 55 -2.26 3.87 -19.40
C LYS A 55 -3.57 4.30 -18.72
N GLY A 56 -3.94 3.62 -17.63
CA GLY A 56 -5.14 3.95 -16.87
C GLY A 56 -4.97 5.18 -15.98
N MET A 57 -6.09 5.74 -15.55
CA MET A 57 -6.14 6.73 -14.46
C MET A 57 -6.59 6.02 -13.19
N LEU A 58 -5.79 6.08 -12.12
CA LEU A 58 -6.18 5.58 -10.81
C LEU A 58 -6.86 6.70 -10.03
N ILE A 59 -8.02 6.42 -9.46
CA ILE A 59 -8.72 7.28 -8.51
C ILE A 59 -8.93 6.49 -7.23
N VAL A 60 -8.50 7.04 -6.10
CA VAL A 60 -8.71 6.44 -4.79
C VAL A 60 -9.74 7.23 -4.02
N GLU A 61 -10.77 6.53 -3.55
CA GLU A 61 -11.87 7.06 -2.76
C GLU A 61 -11.86 6.38 -1.39
N SER A 62 -12.26 7.10 -0.36
CA SER A 62 -12.40 6.60 1.00
C SER A 62 -13.82 6.84 1.46
N GLU A 63 -14.42 5.82 2.06
CA GLU A 63 -15.73 5.88 2.69
C GLU A 63 -15.58 5.57 4.18
N LEU A 64 -15.58 6.62 5.00
CA LEU A 64 -15.47 6.54 6.45
C LEU A 64 -16.69 7.21 7.07
N GLY A 65 -17.41 6.49 7.93
CA GLY A 65 -18.64 7.00 8.56
C GLY A 65 -19.75 7.35 7.56
N GLY A 66 -19.84 6.62 6.43
CA GLY A 66 -20.84 6.82 5.38
C GLY A 66 -20.59 8.02 4.47
N VAL A 67 -19.45 8.69 4.59
CA VAL A 67 -19.06 9.81 3.72
C VAL A 67 -17.99 9.36 2.75
N LYS A 68 -18.34 9.34 1.46
CA LYS A 68 -17.42 9.05 0.37
C LYS A 68 -16.66 10.31 -0.05
N ARG A 69 -15.33 10.22 -0.09
CA ARG A 69 -14.46 11.32 -0.54
C ARG A 69 -13.32 10.79 -1.41
N ARG A 70 -12.94 11.54 -2.44
CA ARG A 70 -11.70 11.28 -3.17
C ARG A 70 -10.51 11.61 -2.28
N VAL A 71 -9.60 10.65 -2.13
CA VAL A 71 -8.40 10.76 -1.29
C VAL A 71 -7.11 10.59 -2.07
N GLY A 72 -7.18 10.27 -3.36
CA GLY A 72 -6.00 10.35 -4.20
C GLY A 72 -6.24 10.04 -5.67
N ASN A 73 -5.17 10.17 -6.43
CA ASN A 73 -5.12 9.76 -7.82
C ASN A 73 -3.69 9.47 -8.25
N ALA A 74 -3.57 8.75 -9.37
CA ALA A 74 -2.32 8.57 -10.10
C ALA A 74 -2.60 8.44 -11.60
N GLU A 75 -1.60 8.78 -12.40
CA GLU A 75 -1.61 8.70 -13.85
C GLU A 75 -0.87 7.44 -14.32
N ASN A 76 -1.01 7.09 -15.60
CA ASN A 76 -0.30 5.96 -16.23
C ASN A 76 -0.35 4.65 -15.42
N PHE A 77 -1.48 4.41 -14.75
CA PHE A 77 -1.71 3.18 -14.00
C PHE A 77 -1.63 1.99 -14.95
N HIS A 78 -0.83 1.01 -14.57
CA HIS A 78 -0.72 -0.24 -15.28
C HIS A 78 -0.71 -1.42 -14.32
N LEU A 79 -1.33 -2.50 -14.77
CA LEU A 79 -1.37 -3.79 -14.09
C LEU A 79 -1.07 -4.86 -15.13
N LYS A 80 -0.10 -5.72 -14.84
CA LYS A 80 0.17 -6.91 -15.62
C LYS A 80 0.12 -8.11 -14.69
N VAL A 81 -0.76 -9.05 -14.99
CA VAL A 81 -0.83 -10.34 -14.28
C VAL A 81 -0.57 -11.45 -15.30
N GLN A 82 0.38 -12.34 -15.02
CA GLN A 82 0.70 -13.47 -15.89
C GLN A 82 0.48 -14.80 -15.19
N ASN A 83 -0.10 -15.74 -15.94
CA ASN A 83 -0.34 -17.12 -15.52
C ASN A 83 -1.02 -17.23 -14.16
N PHE A 84 -2.14 -16.52 -14.01
CA PHE A 84 -3.00 -16.64 -12.85
C PHE A 84 -3.82 -17.93 -12.95
N GLU A 85 -3.77 -18.76 -11.92
CA GLU A 85 -4.57 -19.97 -11.79
C GLU A 85 -5.18 -20.02 -10.39
N LEU A 86 -6.49 -20.20 -10.30
CA LEU A 86 -7.16 -20.45 -9.03
C LEU A 86 -7.06 -21.95 -8.71
N ASP A 87 -6.48 -22.29 -7.56
CA ASP A 87 -6.36 -23.66 -7.07
C ASP A 87 -6.87 -23.72 -5.63
N SER A 88 -8.18 -23.87 -5.47
CA SER A 88 -8.82 -23.86 -4.15
C SER A 88 -8.52 -25.11 -3.31
N SER A 89 -7.78 -26.08 -3.84
CA SER A 89 -7.26 -27.20 -3.06
C SER A 89 -6.13 -26.78 -2.11
N GLN A 90 -5.40 -25.73 -2.46
CA GLN A 90 -4.34 -25.13 -1.66
C GLN A 90 -4.95 -24.17 -0.64
N HIS A 91 -5.11 -24.62 0.61
CA HIS A 91 -5.79 -23.84 1.64
C HIS A 91 -5.04 -22.54 1.99
N ASP A 92 -3.72 -22.56 2.01
CA ASP A 92 -2.90 -21.41 2.40
C ASP A 92 -2.60 -20.45 1.23
N HIS A 93 -2.62 -20.97 0.00
CA HIS A 93 -2.28 -20.22 -1.23
C HIS A 93 -3.26 -20.63 -2.35
N PRO A 94 -4.51 -20.15 -2.31
CA PRO A 94 -5.57 -20.63 -3.20
C PRO A 94 -5.42 -20.16 -4.66
N PHE A 95 -4.29 -19.55 -5.01
CA PHE A 95 -3.95 -19.15 -6.37
C PHE A 95 -2.45 -19.31 -6.63
N LYS A 96 -2.13 -19.54 -7.90
CA LYS A 96 -0.77 -19.48 -8.45
C LYS A 96 -0.71 -18.29 -9.40
N VAL A 97 0.40 -17.57 -9.37
CA VAL A 97 0.66 -16.44 -10.26
C VAL A 97 2.16 -16.37 -10.54
N GLU A 98 2.54 -16.15 -11.80
CA GLU A 98 3.96 -16.03 -12.16
C GLU A 98 4.46 -14.60 -11.96
N GLU A 99 3.65 -13.63 -12.36
CA GLU A 99 4.01 -12.22 -12.31
C GLU A 99 2.79 -11.37 -11.96
N ILE A 100 3.03 -10.38 -11.12
CA ILE A 100 2.14 -9.24 -10.89
C ILE A 100 3.04 -8.00 -10.95
N LYS A 101 2.91 -7.20 -12.03
CA LYS A 101 3.50 -5.87 -12.09
C LYS A 101 2.42 -4.82 -11.92
N ILE A 102 2.63 -3.90 -10.99
CA ILE A 102 1.77 -2.74 -10.77
C ILE A 102 2.65 -1.50 -10.83
N GLY A 103 2.19 -0.46 -11.50
CA GLY A 103 2.84 0.82 -11.43
C GLY A 103 1.94 1.96 -11.84
N PHE A 104 2.38 3.16 -11.51
CA PHE A 104 1.71 4.41 -11.81
C PHE A 104 2.67 5.57 -11.64
N GLU A 105 2.27 6.73 -12.15
CA GLU A 105 3.04 7.97 -12.15
C GLU A 105 2.24 9.11 -11.52
N ASN A 106 2.94 10.18 -11.12
CA ASN A 106 2.34 11.43 -10.65
C ASN A 106 1.23 11.24 -9.60
N ALA A 107 1.53 10.42 -8.58
CA ALA A 107 0.53 10.09 -7.58
C ALA A 107 0.45 11.13 -6.48
N GLU A 108 -0.77 11.43 -6.07
CA GLU A 108 -1.09 12.39 -5.04
C GLU A 108 -2.14 11.81 -4.09
N PHE A 109 -1.87 11.82 -2.79
CA PHE A 109 -2.75 11.24 -1.77
C PHE A 109 -2.98 12.15 -0.56
N ASP A 110 -4.24 12.40 -0.25
CA ASP A 110 -4.72 12.92 1.03
C ASP A 110 -4.82 11.79 2.06
N LEU A 111 -3.68 11.46 2.68
CA LEU A 111 -3.61 10.38 3.67
C LEU A 111 -4.45 10.66 4.91
N SER A 112 -4.45 11.91 5.37
CA SER A 112 -5.13 12.30 6.60
C SER A 112 -5.31 13.82 6.67
N PRO A 113 -6.09 14.31 7.64
CA PRO A 113 -6.16 15.75 7.91
C PRO A 113 -4.82 16.42 8.24
N ALA A 114 -3.77 15.64 8.56
CA ALA A 114 -2.47 16.17 8.95
C ALA A 114 -1.40 16.01 7.86
N TYR A 115 -1.59 15.14 6.88
CA TYR A 115 -0.54 14.76 5.93
C TYR A 115 -1.05 14.60 4.52
N TYR A 116 -0.17 14.91 3.60
CA TYR A 116 -0.31 14.69 2.17
C TYR A 116 0.92 13.94 1.66
N MET A 117 0.72 13.07 0.67
CA MET A 117 1.78 12.28 0.05
C MET A 117 1.82 12.52 -1.45
N LYS A 118 3.03 12.65 -1.99
CA LYS A 118 3.29 12.59 -3.44
C LYS A 118 4.33 11.54 -3.75
N LEU A 119 4.28 11.01 -4.96
CA LEU A 119 5.38 10.30 -5.58
C LEU A 119 5.33 10.47 -7.09
N ALA A 120 6.49 10.60 -7.72
CA ALA A 120 6.60 10.75 -9.17
C ALA A 120 6.35 9.42 -9.88
N GLN A 121 6.87 8.32 -9.33
CA GLN A 121 6.71 6.99 -9.90
C GLN A 121 6.60 5.95 -8.80
N PHE A 122 5.75 4.95 -9.05
CA PHE A 122 5.68 3.71 -8.29
C PHE A 122 5.82 2.53 -9.23
N SER A 123 6.59 1.53 -8.82
CA SER A 123 6.51 0.22 -9.45
C SER A 123 6.69 -0.91 -8.43
N PHE A 124 6.01 -2.00 -8.71
CA PHE A 124 5.97 -3.23 -7.95
C PHE A 124 6.11 -4.37 -8.95
N SER A 125 6.94 -5.36 -8.64
CA SER A 125 6.98 -6.64 -9.37
C SER A 125 7.09 -7.80 -8.40
N TYR A 126 6.11 -8.70 -8.48
CA TYR A 126 6.08 -9.92 -7.68
C TYR A 126 7.22 -10.86 -8.06
N GLN A 127 7.46 -11.08 -9.36
CA GLN A 127 8.51 -11.99 -9.82
C GLN A 127 9.90 -11.48 -9.43
N ASP A 128 10.17 -10.18 -9.62
CA ASP A 128 11.45 -9.57 -9.29
C ASP A 128 11.63 -9.37 -7.77
N SER A 129 10.56 -9.54 -6.98
CA SER A 129 10.53 -9.27 -5.53
C SER A 129 10.99 -7.85 -5.18
N THR A 130 10.59 -6.88 -6.00
CA THR A 130 11.01 -5.47 -5.89
C THR A 130 9.85 -4.50 -5.75
N LEU A 131 10.11 -3.43 -5.01
CA LEU A 131 9.28 -2.23 -4.97
C LEU A 131 10.17 -1.01 -5.18
N TYR A 132 9.73 -0.07 -6.00
CA TYR A 132 10.42 1.18 -6.27
C TYR A 132 9.46 2.34 -6.14
N ALA A 133 9.91 3.40 -5.47
CA ALA A 133 9.22 4.68 -5.45
C ALA A 133 10.22 5.81 -5.73
N GLU A 134 9.82 6.71 -6.62
CA GLU A 134 10.61 7.88 -7.00
C GLU A 134 9.98 9.16 -6.48
N ASN A 135 10.83 10.07 -5.97
CA ASN A 135 10.45 11.36 -5.43
C ASN A 135 9.29 11.26 -4.43
N PHE A 136 9.43 10.32 -3.48
CA PHE A 136 8.48 10.14 -2.40
C PHE A 136 8.51 11.36 -1.47
N GLN A 137 7.35 11.98 -1.27
CA GLN A 137 7.19 13.12 -0.39
C GLN A 137 6.06 12.86 0.60
N LEU A 138 6.29 13.13 1.87
CA LEU A 138 5.30 13.16 2.93
C LEU A 138 5.35 14.53 3.59
N THR A 139 4.36 15.37 3.30
CA THR A 139 4.33 16.77 3.73
C THR A 139 3.24 16.99 4.78
N PRO A 140 3.53 17.61 5.93
CA PRO A 140 2.52 18.02 6.89
C PRO A 140 1.64 19.13 6.31
N LYS A 141 0.32 18.96 6.40
CA LYS A 141 -0.67 19.99 6.06
C LYS A 141 -0.77 21.09 7.10
N LEU A 142 -0.31 20.80 8.31
CA LEU A 142 -0.43 21.68 9.47
C LEU A 142 0.92 22.29 9.80
N THR A 143 0.89 23.56 10.22
CA THR A 143 2.04 24.19 10.88
C THR A 143 2.39 23.45 12.17
N VAL A 144 3.60 23.64 12.68
CA VAL A 144 4.02 23.02 13.96
C VAL A 144 3.05 23.33 15.10
N LYS A 145 2.57 24.59 15.18
CA LYS A 145 1.61 25.03 16.19
C LYS A 145 0.25 24.32 16.04
N GLN A 146 -0.33 24.34 14.84
CA GLN A 146 -1.62 23.68 14.58
C GLN A 146 -1.55 22.16 14.77
N PHE A 147 -0.42 21.54 14.43
CA PHE A 147 -0.19 20.13 14.65
C PHE A 147 -0.20 19.80 16.16
N ALA A 148 0.46 20.63 16.98
CA ALA A 148 0.46 20.50 18.43
C ALA A 148 -0.90 20.80 19.08
N GLU A 149 -1.71 21.67 18.51
CA GLU A 149 -3.09 21.92 18.97
C GLU A 149 -4.00 20.72 18.66
N ARG A 150 -3.88 20.16 17.46
CA ARG A 150 -4.69 19.01 17.01
C ARG A 150 -4.41 17.73 17.79
N TYR A 151 -3.14 17.48 18.14
CA TYR A 151 -2.75 16.28 18.87
C TYR A 151 -2.43 16.62 20.33
N PRO A 152 -3.29 16.21 21.30
CA PRO A 152 -3.14 16.61 22.70
C PRO A 152 -1.94 15.96 23.42
N TYR A 153 -1.28 15.01 22.76
CA TYR A 153 -0.12 14.27 23.26
C TYR A 153 1.09 14.48 22.35
N LYS A 154 2.30 14.16 22.86
CA LYS A 154 3.52 14.16 22.06
C LYS A 154 3.37 13.25 20.84
N LYS A 155 3.41 13.85 19.64
CA LYS A 155 3.36 13.15 18.35
C LYS A 155 4.41 13.76 17.42
N ASN A 156 5.10 12.92 16.66
CA ASN A 156 6.07 13.35 15.67
C ASN A 156 5.34 13.99 14.48
N ARG A 157 5.74 15.21 14.13
CA ARG A 157 5.43 15.86 12.86
C ARG A 157 6.59 15.60 11.89
N MET A 158 6.31 15.04 10.72
CA MET A 158 7.34 14.59 9.78
C MET A 158 7.20 15.25 8.44
N ASP A 159 8.27 15.86 7.95
CA ASP A 159 8.37 16.36 6.59
C ASP A 159 9.47 15.56 5.90
N VAL A 160 9.11 14.69 4.98
CA VAL A 160 10.02 13.72 4.38
C VAL A 160 10.02 13.90 2.87
N ASN A 161 11.20 13.96 2.28
CA ASN A 161 11.42 13.93 0.85
C ASN A 161 12.53 12.91 0.57
N ILE A 162 12.27 11.94 -0.30
CA ILE A 162 13.22 10.88 -0.68
C ILE A 162 13.22 10.81 -2.20
N SER A 163 14.37 11.04 -2.83
CA SER A 163 14.46 10.95 -4.29
C SER A 163 14.26 9.52 -4.79
N SER A 164 14.86 8.53 -4.13
CA SER A 164 14.67 7.13 -4.53
C SER A 164 14.57 6.20 -3.32
N LEU A 165 13.52 5.39 -3.32
CA LEU A 165 13.31 4.29 -2.39
C LEU A 165 13.27 2.99 -3.19
N ILE A 166 14.22 2.10 -2.92
CA ILE A 166 14.31 0.78 -3.57
C ILE A 166 14.22 -0.29 -2.50
N CYS A 167 13.24 -1.17 -2.63
CA CYS A 167 13.10 -2.36 -1.80
C CYS A 167 13.37 -3.59 -2.66
N SER A 168 14.20 -4.50 -2.16
CA SER A 168 14.54 -5.76 -2.81
C SER A 168 14.35 -6.95 -1.87
N ALA A 169 14.10 -8.12 -2.46
CA ALA A 169 13.74 -9.34 -1.73
C ALA A 169 12.54 -9.11 -0.79
N VAL A 170 11.47 -8.52 -1.35
CA VAL A 170 10.21 -8.33 -0.64
C VAL A 170 9.42 -9.65 -0.66
N ASN A 171 9.01 -10.12 0.52
CA ASN A 171 8.17 -11.31 0.63
C ASN A 171 6.70 -10.93 0.51
N PHE A 172 6.17 -10.96 -0.72
CA PHE A 172 4.79 -10.60 -0.99
C PHE A 172 3.78 -11.66 -0.53
N ASP A 173 4.16 -12.93 -0.45
CA ASP A 173 3.29 -13.99 0.08
C ASP A 173 2.95 -13.69 1.54
N LYS A 174 3.93 -13.30 2.36
CA LYS A 174 3.68 -12.89 3.74
C LYS A 174 2.80 -11.64 3.84
N LEU A 175 2.90 -10.72 2.88
CA LEU A 175 2.03 -9.55 2.85
C LEU A 175 0.58 -9.95 2.57
N LEU A 176 0.37 -10.81 1.57
CA LEU A 176 -0.96 -11.20 1.10
C LEU A 176 -1.66 -12.17 2.05
N PHE A 177 -0.93 -13.09 2.68
CA PHE A 177 -1.51 -14.18 3.46
C PHE A 177 -1.31 -14.08 4.97
N GLN A 178 -0.35 -13.26 5.43
CA GLN A 178 0.01 -13.16 6.85
C GLN A 178 -0.01 -11.73 7.39
N GLU A 179 -0.47 -10.76 6.58
CA GLU A 179 -0.47 -9.34 6.93
C GLU A 179 0.88 -8.88 7.49
N LYS A 180 1.96 -9.40 6.89
CA LYS A 180 3.33 -9.13 7.31
C LYS A 180 4.19 -8.74 6.12
N ILE A 181 4.85 -7.60 6.21
CA ILE A 181 5.83 -7.16 5.22
C ILE A 181 7.21 -7.61 5.71
N GLU A 182 7.86 -8.48 4.95
CA GLU A 182 9.29 -8.77 5.15
C GLU A 182 10.07 -8.29 3.93
N ILE A 183 11.10 -7.50 4.18
CA ILE A 183 11.94 -6.92 3.13
C ILE A 183 13.39 -7.27 3.46
N GLY A 184 14.07 -7.92 2.50
CA GLY A 184 15.50 -8.21 2.64
C GLY A 184 16.31 -6.92 2.68
N LYS A 185 16.08 -6.00 1.74
CA LYS A 185 16.88 -4.78 1.63
C LYS A 185 16.04 -3.56 1.28
N VAL A 186 16.32 -2.45 1.96
CA VAL A 186 15.78 -1.13 1.65
C VAL A 186 16.96 -0.17 1.42
N ASP A 187 17.05 0.41 0.23
CA ASP A 187 17.96 1.50 -0.10
C ASP A 187 17.16 2.82 -0.17
N VAL A 188 17.51 3.77 0.69
CA VAL A 188 17.02 5.16 0.69
C VAL A 188 18.12 6.06 0.16
N LEU A 189 17.88 6.70 -0.97
CA LEU A 189 18.87 7.52 -1.67
C LEU A 189 18.40 8.98 -1.72
N ASP A 190 19.32 9.88 -1.36
CA ASP A 190 19.17 11.34 -1.47
C ASP A 190 17.88 11.83 -0.79
N GLY A 191 17.78 11.59 0.52
CA GLY A 191 16.63 11.97 1.33
C GLY A 191 16.86 13.21 2.21
N ASN A 192 15.78 13.88 2.57
CA ASN A 192 15.70 14.83 3.66
C ASN A 192 14.48 14.49 4.52
N ALA A 193 14.69 14.34 5.83
CA ALA A 193 13.62 14.17 6.78
C ALA A 193 13.75 15.20 7.91
N HIS A 194 12.73 16.02 8.11
CA HIS A 194 12.59 16.90 9.24
C HIS A 194 11.52 16.36 10.19
N ILE A 195 11.94 15.98 11.40
CA ILE A 195 11.06 15.42 12.43
C ILE A 195 11.00 16.37 13.61
N SER A 196 9.85 17.00 13.84
CA SER A 196 9.65 17.88 14.99
C SER A 196 8.68 17.28 16.01
N LYS A 197 8.87 17.59 17.29
CA LYS A 197 7.99 17.16 18.39
C LYS A 197 7.69 18.35 19.31
N HIS A 198 6.45 18.45 19.79
CA HIS A 198 6.12 19.49 20.77
C HIS A 198 6.47 19.02 22.18
N HIS A 199 7.51 19.58 22.79
CA HIS A 199 8.07 19.09 24.06
C HIS A 199 7.18 19.31 25.29
N THR A 200 6.23 20.24 25.22
CA THR A 200 5.35 20.61 26.37
C THR A 200 4.10 19.75 26.52
N LYS A 201 3.76 18.89 25.55
CA LYS A 201 2.59 18.01 25.65
C LYS A 201 2.88 16.83 26.57
N ALA A 202 1.84 16.33 27.24
CA ALA A 202 1.96 15.11 28.02
C ALA A 202 2.35 13.93 27.10
N TRP A 203 3.12 13.00 27.64
CA TRP A 203 3.37 11.73 26.98
C TRP A 203 2.04 10.96 26.87
N PRO A 204 1.75 10.30 25.74
CA PRO A 204 0.57 9.46 25.65
C PRO A 204 0.69 8.33 26.68
N SER A 205 -0.32 8.17 27.53
CA SER A 205 -0.31 7.21 28.65
C SER A 205 -0.25 5.73 28.22
N ARG A 206 -0.28 5.43 26.92
CA ARG A 206 -0.30 4.07 26.35
C ARG A 206 0.49 3.84 25.05
N LYS A 207 1.36 4.77 24.59
CA LYS A 207 2.18 4.51 23.38
C LYS A 207 3.65 4.84 23.60
N ARG A 208 4.50 3.83 23.36
CA ARG A 208 5.97 3.92 23.38
C ARG A 208 6.46 4.82 22.23
N PHE A 209 7.71 5.24 22.37
CA PHE A 209 8.43 6.15 21.49
C PHE A 209 8.30 5.79 19.99
N SER A 210 8.59 6.74 19.12
CA SER A 210 8.73 6.48 17.68
C SER A 210 9.97 7.19 17.17
N ASN A 211 11.06 6.45 17.01
CA ASN A 211 12.17 6.78 16.11
C ASN A 211 11.79 6.40 14.65
N PRO A 212 12.53 6.82 13.61
CA PRO A 212 12.22 6.47 12.21
C PRO A 212 12.06 4.96 11.94
N ILE A 213 12.83 4.12 12.64
CA ILE A 213 12.76 2.66 12.56
C ILE A 213 11.45 2.14 13.22
N GLU A 214 11.06 2.70 14.36
CA GLU A 214 9.83 2.39 15.07
C GLU A 214 8.59 2.86 14.29
N LEU A 215 8.71 3.82 13.36
CA LEU A 215 7.60 4.21 12.48
C LEU A 215 7.34 3.17 11.38
N LEU A 216 8.39 2.56 10.84
CA LEU A 216 8.28 1.41 9.96
C LEU A 216 7.69 0.21 10.75
N GLN A 217 8.07 0.04 12.01
CA GLN A 217 7.52 -1.01 12.89
C GLN A 217 6.08 -0.75 13.36
N ASN A 218 5.64 0.51 13.42
CA ASN A 218 4.27 0.91 13.79
C ASN A 218 3.36 1.11 12.56
N ALA A 219 3.81 0.69 11.37
CA ALA A 219 2.90 0.52 10.24
C ALA A 219 1.76 -0.42 10.66
N PRO A 220 0.53 -0.24 10.16
CA PRO A 220 -0.60 -1.12 10.50
C PRO A 220 -0.35 -2.60 10.12
N ILE A 221 0.69 -2.86 9.33
CA ILE A 221 1.14 -4.17 8.88
C ILE A 221 2.52 -4.42 9.51
N ALA A 222 2.71 -5.59 10.13
CA ALA A 222 3.96 -5.92 10.82
C ALA A 222 5.11 -5.92 9.80
N THR A 223 6.08 -5.01 9.96
CA THR A 223 7.17 -4.80 8.99
C THR A 223 8.52 -5.22 9.56
N VAL A 224 9.23 -6.09 8.85
CA VAL A 224 10.60 -6.54 9.16
C VAL A 224 11.51 -6.18 8.00
N ILE A 225 12.59 -5.45 8.28
CA ILE A 225 13.62 -5.06 7.30
C ILE A 225 14.94 -5.66 7.77
N GLN A 226 15.61 -6.44 6.92
CA GLN A 226 16.88 -7.09 7.30
C GLN A 226 18.06 -6.11 7.12
N GLU A 227 18.12 -5.41 6.00
CA GLU A 227 19.14 -4.42 5.69
C GLU A 227 18.50 -3.09 5.30
N LEU A 228 18.95 -2.00 5.93
CA LEU A 228 18.56 -0.63 5.60
C LEU A 228 19.81 0.19 5.29
N ASN A 229 19.93 0.61 4.04
CA ASN A 229 20.97 1.50 3.59
C ASN A 229 20.41 2.89 3.35
N ILE A 230 21.07 3.87 3.96
CA ILE A 230 20.69 5.27 3.82
C ILE A 230 21.90 5.99 3.24
N LYS A 231 21.78 6.52 2.03
CA LYS A 231 22.84 7.23 1.32
C LYS A 231 22.44 8.67 1.09
N ASN A 232 23.39 9.59 1.29
CA ASN A 232 23.23 11.03 1.06
C ASN A 232 21.96 11.64 1.68
N THR A 233 21.52 11.10 2.82
CA THR A 233 20.25 11.49 3.43
C THR A 233 20.50 12.27 4.70
N THR A 234 19.82 13.40 4.85
CA THR A 234 19.92 14.26 6.04
C THR A 234 18.69 14.07 6.91
N LEU A 235 18.90 13.77 8.20
CA LEU A 235 17.85 13.75 9.21
C LEU A 235 18.03 14.96 10.14
N ILE A 236 17.01 15.80 10.21
CA ILE A 236 16.95 16.96 11.10
C ILE A 236 15.86 16.67 12.13
N SER A 237 16.22 16.61 13.42
CA SER A 237 15.30 16.31 14.53
C SER A 237 15.32 17.36 15.63
#